data_AF-K1T8Q9-F1
#
_entry.id   AF-K1T8Q9-F1
#
_cell.length_a   1.000
_cell.length_b   1.000
_cell.length_c   1.000
_cell.angle_alpha   90.00
_cell.angle_beta   90.00
_cell.angle_gamma   90.00
#
_symmetry.space_group_name_H-M   'P 1'
#
loop_
_entity.id
_entity.type
_entity.pdbx_description
1 polymer ?
#
loop_
_entity_poly.entity_id
_entity_poly.type
_entity_poly.pdbx_seq_one_letter_code
_entity_poly.pdbx_strand_id
1 'polypeptide(L)'
;MSDLFVSLQKAVTYVCYGLVIVLAIVSVVVISNTIKITVFNRRKEIGIMKLVGATNGFIRFPFFVEGVTSGLISALIASAIVCGGYYAVYEWYGKNPTNLTAMFGGTLLPLQDLWYYVVLGFMLFGFVLCGIGTATSIRKHLQV
;
A
#
# COMPACT_ATOMS: atom_id res chain seq x y z
N MET A 1 -23.84 -28.87 -7.29
CA MET A 1 -22.63 -28.42 -8.02
C MET A 1 -22.28 -26.98 -7.71
N SER A 2 -23.24 -26.05 -7.56
CA SER A 2 -23.01 -24.65 -7.15
C SER A 2 -22.29 -24.49 -5.81
N ASP A 3 -22.63 -25.28 -4.79
CA ASP A 3 -22.08 -25.09 -3.44
C ASP A 3 -20.61 -25.49 -3.32
N LEU A 4 -20.14 -26.42 -4.16
CA LEU A 4 -18.72 -26.78 -4.27
C LEU A 4 -17.91 -25.63 -4.91
N PHE A 5 -18.44 -24.99 -5.96
CA PHE A 5 -17.81 -23.83 -6.59
C PHE A 5 -17.77 -22.61 -5.65
N VAL A 6 -18.87 -22.34 -4.93
CA VAL A 6 -18.94 -21.22 -3.97
C VAL A 6 -18.02 -21.47 -2.76
N SER A 7 -17.91 -22.71 -2.27
CA SER A 7 -17.01 -23.04 -1.16
C SER A 7 -15.53 -22.94 -1.56
N LEU A 8 -15.18 -23.37 -2.78
CA LEU A 8 -13.84 -23.18 -3.34
C LEU A 8 -13.50 -21.70 -3.50
N GLN A 9 -14.43 -20.90 -4.05
CA GLN A 9 -14.24 -19.46 -4.20
C GLN A 9 -14.00 -18.79 -2.84
N LYS A 10 -14.82 -19.10 -1.84
CA LYS A 10 -14.66 -18.56 -0.47
C LYS A 10 -13.33 -18.94 0.15
N ALA A 11 -12.86 -20.18 -0.04
CA ALA A 11 -11.57 -20.63 0.48
C ALA A 11 -10.42 -19.84 -0.16
N VAL A 12 -10.43 -19.66 -1.48
CA VAL A 12 -9.42 -18.87 -2.20
C VAL A 12 -9.42 -17.41 -1.71
N THR A 13 -10.61 -16.80 -1.57
CA THR A 13 -10.72 -15.43 -1.08
C THR A 13 -10.15 -15.29 0.34
N TYR A 14 -10.41 -16.24 1.24
CA TYR A 14 -9.84 -16.23 2.59
C TYR A 14 -8.31 -16.32 2.58
N VAL A 15 -7.74 -17.18 1.74
CA VAL A 15 -6.29 -17.31 1.59
C VAL A 15 -5.69 -16.00 1.08
N CYS A 16 -6.30 -15.36 0.07
CA CYS A 16 -5.86 -14.07 -0.43
C CYS A 16 -5.89 -12.99 0.65
N TYR A 17 -6.95 -12.89 1.45
CA TYR A 17 -7.00 -11.96 2.58
C TYR A 17 -5.89 -12.22 3.60
N GLY A 18 -5.65 -13.48 3.94
CA GLY A 18 -4.55 -13.86 4.82
C GLY A 18 -3.19 -13.44 4.29
N LEU A 19 -2.95 -13.65 2.99
CA LEU A 19 -1.70 -13.27 2.31
C LEU A 19 -1.50 -11.74 2.33
N VAL A 20 -2.55 -10.95 2.07
CA VAL A 20 -2.51 -9.49 2.14
C VAL A 20 -2.09 -9.00 3.53
N ILE A 21 -2.63 -9.62 4.59
CA ILE A 21 -2.27 -9.26 5.97
C ILE A 21 -0.78 -9.57 6.25
N VAL A 22 -0.29 -10.73 5.82
CA VAL A 22 1.12 -11.10 5.98
C VAL A 22 2.03 -10.12 5.26
N LEU A 23 1.72 -9.76 4.01
CA LEU A 23 2.49 -8.77 3.25
C LEU A 23 2.48 -7.38 3.90
N ALA A 24 1.36 -6.97 4.47
CA ALA A 24 1.26 -5.71 5.22
C ALA A 24 2.21 -5.71 6.43
N ILE A 25 2.28 -6.81 7.18
CA ILE A 25 3.21 -6.96 8.31
C ILE A 25 4.66 -6.91 7.83
N VAL A 26 5.00 -7.64 6.77
CA VAL A 26 6.35 -7.65 6.19
C VAL A 26 6.76 -6.24 5.77
N SER A 27 5.86 -5.47 5.14
CA SER A 27 6.11 -4.09 4.76
C SER A 27 6.48 -3.22 5.97
N VAL A 28 5.72 -3.32 7.07
CA VAL A 28 6.01 -2.58 8.32
C VAL A 28 7.38 -2.94 8.89
N VAL A 29 7.76 -4.22 8.85
CA VAL A 29 9.09 -4.68 9.31
C VAL A 29 10.21 -4.10 8.44
N VAL A 30 10.05 -4.11 7.12
CA VAL A 30 11.03 -3.54 6.19
C VAL A 30 11.20 -2.04 6.43
N ILE A 31 10.09 -1.29 6.51
CA ILE A 31 10.10 0.15 6.84
C ILE A 31 10.84 0.37 8.16
N SER A 32 10.62 -0.50 9.14
CA SER A 32 11.24 -0.36 10.44
C SER A 32 12.76 -0.48 10.39
N ASN A 33 13.24 -1.48 9.66
CA ASN A 33 14.66 -1.71 9.48
C ASN A 33 15.31 -0.56 8.68
N THR A 34 14.63 -0.05 7.66
CA THR A 34 15.11 1.10 6.88
C THR A 34 15.28 2.34 7.75
N ILE A 35 14.27 2.70 8.57
CA ILE A 35 14.36 3.86 9.47
C ILE A 35 15.55 3.72 10.43
N LYS A 36 15.80 2.52 10.97
CA LYS A 36 16.94 2.27 11.86
C LYS A 36 18.27 2.56 11.18
N ILE A 37 18.43 2.14 9.93
CA ILE A 37 19.64 2.39 9.14
C ILE A 37 19.79 3.89 8.87
N THR A 38 18.72 4.58 8.47
CA THR A 38 18.75 6.03 8.19
C THR A 38 19.09 6.85 9.44
N VAL A 39 18.50 6.51 10.60
CA VAL A 39 18.81 7.15 11.89
C VAL A 39 20.28 6.95 12.26
N PHE A 40 20.82 5.74 12.06
CA PHE A 40 22.23 5.46 12.35
C PHE A 40 23.18 6.29 11.48
N ASN A 41 22.84 6.47 10.20
CA ASN A 41 23.61 7.32 9.29
C ASN A 41 23.53 8.81 9.68
N ARG A 42 22.38 9.27 10.20
CA ARG A 42 22.15 10.66 10.63
C ARG A 42 22.43 10.92 12.11
N ARG A 43 23.06 9.98 12.82
CA ARG A 43 23.28 10.07 14.29
C ARG A 43 24.01 11.34 14.74
N LYS A 44 24.95 11.84 13.93
CA LYS A 44 25.70 13.08 14.23
C LYS A 44 24.79 14.31 14.16
N GLU A 45 23.94 14.41 13.14
CA GLU A 45 22.96 15.50 12.99
C GLU A 45 21.96 15.49 14.14
N ILE A 46 21.48 14.30 14.54
CA ILE A 46 20.58 14.14 15.69
C ILE A 46 21.25 14.59 16.99
N GLY A 47 22.54 14.31 17.16
CA GLY A 47 23.33 14.81 18.29
C GLY A 47 23.38 16.34 18.35
N ILE A 48 23.61 17.01 17.20
CA ILE A 48 23.61 18.47 17.11
C ILE A 48 22.21 19.03 17.40
N MET A 49 21.15 18.43 16.85
CA MET A 49 19.76 18.84 17.12
C MET A 49 19.42 18.75 18.62
N LYS A 50 19.88 17.69 19.31
CA LYS A 50 19.68 17.56 20.76
C LYS A 50 20.45 18.63 21.56
N LEU A 51 21.65 19.01 21.12
CA LEU A 51 22.45 20.05 21.79
C LEU A 51 21.83 21.45 21.71
N VAL A 52 21.05 21.72 20.66
CA VAL A 52 20.28 22.98 20.48
C VAL A 52 18.92 22.91 21.19
N GLY A 53 18.61 21.83 21.91
CA GLY A 53 17.37 21.68 22.68
C GLY A 53 16.16 21.19 21.87
N ALA A 54 16.36 20.58 20.69
CA ALA A 54 15.27 20.08 19.88
C ALA A 54 14.50 18.95 20.59
N THR A 55 13.16 19.02 20.54
CA THR A 55 12.29 18.01 21.14
C THR A 55 12.34 16.69 20.36
N ASN A 56 12.07 15.57 21.04
CA ASN A 56 12.01 14.25 20.40
C ASN A 56 11.02 14.18 19.22
N GLY A 57 10.00 15.04 19.19
CA GLY A 57 9.06 15.15 18.07
C GLY A 57 9.71 15.76 16.81
N PHE A 58 10.53 16.81 16.96
CA PHE A 58 11.24 17.45 15.85
C PHE A 58 12.22 16.51 15.15
N ILE A 59 12.85 15.60 15.91
CA ILE A 59 13.76 14.58 15.36
C ILE A 59 12.97 13.50 14.59
N ARG A 60 11.73 13.21 14.99
CA ARG A 60 10.89 12.13 14.41
C ARG A 60 10.11 12.57 13.17
N PHE A 61 9.73 13.83 13.12
CA PHE A 61 8.95 14.41 12.02
C PHE A 61 9.57 14.17 10.62
N PRO A 62 10.88 14.40 10.36
CA PRO A 62 11.43 14.18 9.02
C PRO A 62 11.30 12.74 8.55
N PHE A 63 11.45 11.76 9.45
CA PHE A 63 11.30 10.33 9.11
C PHE A 63 9.85 9.95 8.82
N PHE A 64 8.90 10.56 9.53
CA PHE A 64 7.48 10.37 9.25
C PHE A 64 7.12 10.90 7.86
N VAL A 65 7.60 12.11 7.53
CA VAL A 65 7.40 12.70 6.20
C VAL A 65 8.01 11.83 5.12
N GLU A 66 9.26 11.39 5.27
CA GLU A 66 9.96 10.54 4.29
C GLU A 66 9.21 9.22 4.00
N GLY A 67 8.66 8.59 5.03
CA GLY A 67 7.89 7.36 4.84
C GLY A 67 6.50 7.59 4.27
N VAL A 68 5.80 8.65 4.67
CA VAL A 68 4.49 9.01 4.08
C VAL A 68 4.65 9.39 2.60
N THR A 69 5.66 10.18 2.24
CA THR A 69 5.93 10.53 0.84
C THR A 69 6.26 9.31 0.01
N SER A 70 7.05 8.38 0.55
CA SER A 70 7.35 7.11 -0.12
C SER A 70 6.09 6.26 -0.32
N GLY A 71 5.20 6.23 0.67
CA GLY A 71 3.91 5.55 0.58
C GLY A 71 2.97 6.15 -0.47
N LEU A 72 2.89 7.49 -0.53
CA LEU A 72 2.07 8.19 -1.53
C LEU A 72 2.59 7.97 -2.95
N ILE A 73 3.91 8.04 -3.16
CA ILE A 73 4.52 7.75 -4.46
C ILE A 73 4.20 6.31 -4.88
N SER A 74 4.35 5.35 -3.95
CA SER A 74 4.04 3.94 -4.20
C SER A 74 2.57 3.72 -4.55
N ALA A 75 1.65 4.38 -3.84
CA ALA A 75 0.22 4.33 -4.11
C ALA A 75 -0.12 4.90 -5.49
N LEU A 76 0.51 6.01 -5.88
CA LEU A 76 0.32 6.63 -7.18
C LEU A 76 0.76 5.67 -8.30
N ILE A 77 1.95 5.08 -8.17
CA ILE A 77 2.47 4.07 -9.12
C ILE A 77 1.53 2.85 -9.20
N ALA A 78 1.12 2.31 -8.06
CA ALA A 78 0.22 1.16 -8.02
C ALA A 78 -1.12 1.48 -8.70
N SER A 79 -1.70 2.64 -8.41
CA SER A 79 -2.96 3.08 -9.01
C SER A 79 -2.85 3.26 -10.53
N ALA A 80 -1.72 3.77 -11.03
CA ALA A 80 -1.46 3.92 -12.45
C ALA A 80 -1.35 2.56 -13.16
N ILE A 81 -0.67 1.59 -12.54
CA ILE A 81 -0.57 0.22 -13.07
C ILE A 81 -1.94 -0.45 -13.12
N VAL A 82 -2.75 -0.31 -12.07
CA VAL A 82 -4.09 -0.93 -12.01
C VAL A 82 -5.02 -0.29 -13.04
N CYS A 83 -5.06 1.04 -13.14
CA CYS A 83 -5.89 1.73 -14.13
C CYS A 83 -5.46 1.43 -15.56
N GLY A 84 -4.14 1.44 -15.84
CA GLY A 84 -3.59 1.10 -17.15
C GLY A 84 -3.84 -0.36 -17.53
N GLY A 85 -3.67 -1.28 -16.57
CA GLY A 85 -3.99 -2.70 -16.76
C GLY A 85 -5.48 -2.92 -17.03
N TYR A 86 -6.36 -2.25 -16.28
CA TYR A 86 -7.80 -2.34 -16.51
C TYR A 86 -8.21 -1.78 -17.88
N TYR A 87 -7.61 -0.66 -18.32
CA TYR A 87 -7.82 -0.12 -19.66
C TYR A 87 -7.40 -1.10 -20.77
N ALA A 88 -6.19 -1.69 -20.65
CA ALA A 88 -5.68 -2.66 -21.63
C ALA A 88 -6.57 -3.90 -21.71
N VAL A 89 -7.04 -4.40 -20.55
CA VAL A 89 -7.98 -5.50 -20.49
C VAL A 89 -9.31 -5.11 -21.13
N TYR A 90 -9.87 -3.95 -20.81
CA TYR A 90 -11.12 -3.47 -21.40
C TYR A 90 -11.05 -3.39 -22.94
N GLU A 91 -9.96 -2.87 -23.51
CA GLU A 91 -9.77 -2.80 -24.97
C GLU A 91 -9.62 -4.19 -25.60
N TRP A 92 -8.89 -5.11 -24.95
CA TRP A 92 -8.72 -6.48 -25.42
C TRP A 92 -10.04 -7.27 -25.39
N TYR A 93 -10.85 -7.05 -24.35
CA TYR A 93 -12.19 -7.62 -24.22
C TYR A 93 -13.16 -7.09 -25.30
N GLY A 94 -13.01 -5.84 -25.75
CA GLY A 94 -13.81 -5.28 -26.85
C GLY A 94 -13.56 -5.92 -28.22
N LYS A 95 -12.39 -6.56 -28.42
CA LYS A 95 -11.99 -7.15 -29.72
C LYS A 95 -12.36 -8.62 -29.89
N ASN A 96 -12.74 -9.35 -28.83
CA ASN A 96 -13.08 -10.80 -28.90
C ASN A 96 -14.36 -11.13 -28.11
N PRO A 97 -15.57 -11.03 -28.70
CA PRO A 97 -16.80 -11.43 -28.03
C PRO A 97 -16.89 -12.96 -27.96
N THR A 98 -16.43 -13.56 -26.87
CA THR A 98 -16.54 -15.01 -26.61
C THR A 98 -17.44 -15.28 -25.40
N ASN A 99 -18.05 -16.47 -25.35
CA ASN A 99 -19.01 -16.92 -24.32
C ASN A 99 -18.59 -16.76 -22.84
N LEU A 100 -17.34 -16.39 -22.55
CA LEU A 100 -16.87 -16.01 -21.22
C LEU A 100 -17.58 -14.77 -20.65
N THR A 101 -18.06 -13.86 -21.50
CA THR A 101 -18.74 -12.61 -21.08
C THR A 101 -20.09 -12.87 -20.39
N ALA A 102 -20.74 -13.98 -20.71
CA ALA A 102 -22.00 -14.40 -20.08
C ALA A 102 -21.78 -15.14 -18.74
N MET A 103 -20.59 -15.74 -18.54
CA MET A 103 -20.25 -16.48 -17.31
C MET A 103 -19.62 -15.60 -16.22
N PHE A 104 -18.91 -14.52 -16.59
CA PHE A 104 -18.30 -13.58 -15.64
C PHE A 104 -19.20 -12.38 -15.26
N GLY A 105 -20.45 -12.37 -15.74
CA GLY A 105 -21.46 -11.39 -15.34
C GLY A 105 -21.22 -10.00 -15.91
N GLY A 106 -21.72 -9.78 -17.13
CA GLY A 106 -22.35 -8.52 -17.57
C GLY A 106 -21.58 -7.21 -17.38
N THR A 107 -21.21 -6.58 -18.50
CA THR A 107 -20.81 -5.17 -18.67
C THR A 107 -19.76 -4.67 -17.67
N LEU A 108 -18.50 -4.61 -18.12
CA LEU A 108 -17.47 -3.84 -17.42
C LEU A 108 -18.01 -2.41 -17.19
N LEU A 109 -18.07 -1.99 -15.93
CA LEU A 109 -18.41 -0.62 -15.56
C LEU A 109 -17.43 0.34 -16.25
N PRO A 110 -17.91 1.45 -16.83
CA PRO A 110 -17.05 2.42 -17.50
C PRO A 110 -15.97 2.95 -16.55
N LEU A 111 -14.72 3.01 -17.03
CA LEU A 111 -13.54 3.45 -16.24
C LEU A 111 -13.72 4.82 -15.57
N GLN A 112 -14.59 5.67 -16.12
CA GLN A 112 -14.78 7.06 -15.69
C GLN A 112 -15.34 7.19 -14.28
N ASP A 113 -16.09 6.21 -13.78
CA ASP A 113 -16.57 6.21 -12.40
C ASP A 113 -15.63 5.44 -11.45
N LEU A 114 -14.84 4.51 -11.98
CA LEU A 114 -14.05 3.58 -11.17
C LEU A 114 -12.67 4.11 -10.80
N TRP A 115 -12.05 4.93 -11.66
CA TRP A 115 -10.69 5.44 -11.44
C TRP A 115 -10.57 6.22 -10.13
N TYR A 116 -11.58 7.01 -9.77
CA TYR A 116 -11.56 7.81 -8.54
C TYR A 116 -11.51 6.93 -7.29
N TYR A 117 -12.35 5.89 -7.23
CA TYR A 117 -12.35 4.95 -6.09
C TYR A 117 -11.06 4.14 -5.99
N VAL A 118 -10.50 3.71 -7.12
CA VAL A 118 -9.25 2.96 -7.15
C VAL A 118 -8.09 3.82 -6.66
N VAL A 119 -7.91 5.01 -7.24
CA VAL A 119 -6.83 5.92 -6.86
C VAL A 119 -6.96 6.36 -5.41
N LEU A 120 -8.15 6.75 -4.98
CA LEU A 120 -8.39 7.19 -3.61
C LEU A 120 -8.21 6.05 -2.61
N GLY A 121 -8.66 4.83 -2.94
CA GLY A 121 -8.46 3.63 -2.13
C GLY A 121 -6.98 3.30 -1.95
N PHE A 122 -6.19 3.30 -3.03
CA PHE A 122 -4.75 3.07 -2.95
C PHE A 122 -4.02 4.17 -2.20
N MET A 123 -4.38 5.45 -2.39
CA MET A 123 -3.79 6.55 -1.65
C MET A 123 -4.07 6.45 -0.15
N LEU A 124 -5.33 6.21 0.24
CA LEU A 124 -5.68 6.03 1.65
C LEU A 124 -4.97 4.83 2.25
N PHE A 125 -4.94 3.70 1.54
CA PHE A 125 -4.28 2.49 2.03
C PHE A 125 -2.77 2.68 2.17
N GLY A 126 -2.12 3.30 1.17
CA GLY A 126 -0.70 3.62 1.21
C GLY A 126 -0.35 4.61 2.32
N PHE A 127 -1.16 5.65 2.50
CA PHE A 127 -1.00 6.63 3.57
C PHE A 127 -1.16 6.00 4.96
N VAL A 128 -2.20 5.20 5.17
CA VAL A 128 -2.47 4.54 6.46
C VAL A 128 -1.39 3.50 6.77
N LEU A 129 -1.05 2.64 5.82
CA LEU A 129 -0.07 1.57 6.04
C LEU A 129 1.34 2.14 6.28
N CYS A 130 1.78 3.13 5.49
CA CYS A 130 3.08 3.79 5.73
C CYS A 130 3.06 4.70 6.96
N GLY A 131 1.96 5.40 7.24
CA GLY A 131 1.81 6.23 8.44
C GLY A 131 1.88 5.39 9.71
N ILE A 132 1.19 4.25 9.75
CA ILE A 132 1.28 3.29 10.86
C ILE A 132 2.67 2.67 10.92
N GLY A 133 3.24 2.24 9.79
CA GLY A 133 4.57 1.61 9.74
C GLY A 133 5.69 2.53 10.25
N THR A 134 5.68 3.79 9.83
CA THR A 134 6.62 4.81 10.32
C THR A 134 6.39 5.14 11.80
N ALA A 135 5.14 5.37 12.23
CA ALA A 135 4.83 5.72 13.61
C ALA A 135 5.20 4.61 14.60
N THR A 136 4.88 3.35 14.28
CA THR A 136 5.21 2.19 15.11
C THR A 136 6.72 1.95 15.18
N SER A 137 7.43 2.07 14.06
CA SER A 137 8.87 1.87 14.01
C SER A 137 9.63 2.90 14.86
N ILE A 138 9.28 4.17 14.71
CA ILE A 138 9.89 5.28 15.45
C ILE A 138 9.70 5.11 16.97
N ARG A 139 8.51 4.64 17.39
CA ARG A 139 8.23 4.41 18.81
C ARG A 139 9.04 3.25 19.40
N LYS A 140 9.32 2.23 18.60
CA LYS A 140 10.03 1.01 19.03
C LYS A 140 11.55 1.12 18.98
N HIS A 141 12.11 1.92 18.06
CA HIS A 141 13.56 1.98 17.82
C HIS A 141 14.25 3.28 18.22
N LEU A 142 13.50 4.33 18.57
CA LEU A 142 14.06 5.59 19.10
C LEU A 142 14.07 5.64 20.64
N GLN A 143 14.16 4.48 21.29
CA GLN A 143 14.47 4.34 22.71
C GLN A 143 15.95 3.98 22.89
N VAL A 144 16.83 4.83 22.35
CA VAL A 144 18.26 4.91 22.70
C VAL A 144 18.65 6.36 22.83
#